data_AF-A0A818M1C9-F1
#
_entry.id   AF-A0A818M1C9-F1
#
_cell.length_a   1.000
_cell.length_b   1.000
_cell.length_c   1.000
_cell.angle_alpha   90.00
_cell.angle_beta   90.00
_cell.angle_gamma   90.00
#
_symmetry.space_group_name_H-M   'P 1'
#
loop_
_entity.id
_entity.type
_entity.pdbx_description
1 polymer ?
#
loop_
_entity_poly.entity_id
_entity_poly.type
_entity_poly.pdbx_seq_one_letter_code
_entity_poly.pdbx_strand_id
1 'polypeptide(L)'
;MLLIKQQATRSVSLKESVPLKQIHVDARLRSFAADVTLTQVFQNDESVPIEAVYCFPVEENAAVYAFVARIDNEREIVAELKEKKTAQKEYTEALAQGHGAYLFEQDEASNDIFVVSVGALQPGSECCITISYVSELDLLHFDEKPTIRFVIPTTIAPRYSPAETGITSPGGTELLEPLVWLKKNDPPVGFVRQVFLLTDGEVSNVDQVINLCGDMAACTRIFSFGLGHSPSRALVKGLARVTNGHYTFIPPYTNVDVHVAEQLARALRPSIKNLHVKWKINQSVLHSVPKHAPPVFIHDRLLFYAILDESMPFDHETTVELLADMHEQPLSVARVDHVSSALTSQTLVRLAAKTLLQELLHTSEPIAREHIVDLSLKRKRGKSEQNQKYEMKE
;
A
#
# COMPACT_ATOMS: atom_id res chain seq x y z
N MET A 1 -5.18 15.22 6.31
CA MET A 1 -5.74 16.59 6.17
C MET A 1 -7.24 16.49 6.26
N LEU A 2 -7.90 17.47 6.88
CA LEU A 2 -9.35 17.56 6.94
C LEU A 2 -9.82 18.70 6.04
N LEU A 3 -10.81 18.44 5.19
CA LEU A 3 -11.21 19.29 4.07
C LEU A 3 -12.70 19.60 4.17
N ILE A 4 -13.08 20.84 3.82
CA ILE A 4 -14.48 21.23 3.73
C ILE A 4 -15.05 20.74 2.39
N LYS A 5 -16.12 19.94 2.45
CA LYS A 5 -16.83 19.43 1.28
C LYS A 5 -17.77 20.51 0.74
N GLN A 6 -17.56 20.94 -0.50
CA GLN A 6 -18.51 21.84 -1.18
C GLN A 6 -19.58 21.04 -1.91
N GLN A 7 -20.86 21.41 -1.75
CA GLN A 7 -21.94 20.90 -2.59
C GLN A 7 -21.92 21.60 -3.96
N ALA A 8 -21.22 21.01 -4.93
CA ALA A 8 -21.59 21.02 -6.35
C ALA A 8 -20.56 20.21 -7.15
N THR A 9 -21.07 19.28 -7.98
CA THR A 9 -20.34 18.44 -8.97
C THR A 9 -19.55 17.24 -8.45
N ARG A 10 -19.60 16.14 -9.23
CA ARG A 10 -19.02 14.80 -9.01
C ARG A 10 -17.49 14.76 -8.83
N SER A 11 -16.83 15.91 -8.78
CA SER A 11 -15.40 16.09 -8.59
C SER A 11 -15.19 16.98 -7.37
N VAL A 12 -14.54 16.46 -6.33
CA VAL A 12 -14.24 17.19 -5.11
C VAL A 12 -13.26 18.33 -5.44
N SER A 13 -13.75 19.56 -5.62
CA SER A 13 -12.86 20.73 -5.69
C SER A 13 -12.46 21.13 -4.27
N LEU A 14 -11.19 20.92 -3.93
CA LEU A 14 -10.62 21.16 -2.60
C LEU A 14 -10.15 22.62 -2.49
N LYS A 15 -10.87 23.48 -1.76
CA LYS A 15 -10.42 24.86 -1.54
C LYS A 15 -10.04 25.22 -0.11
N GLU A 16 -10.70 24.68 0.92
CA GLU A 16 -10.47 25.10 2.31
C GLU A 16 -10.24 23.90 3.24
N SER A 17 -9.10 23.91 3.92
CA SER A 17 -8.72 22.91 4.92
C SER A 17 -9.19 23.35 6.31
N VAL A 18 -9.75 22.42 7.08
CA VAL A 18 -10.00 22.66 8.50
C VAL A 18 -8.66 22.73 9.23
N PRO A 19 -8.39 23.78 10.03
CA PRO A 19 -7.11 23.96 10.72
C PRO A 19 -6.73 22.76 11.61
N LEU A 20 -5.52 22.23 11.40
CA LEU A 20 -4.90 21.24 12.27
C LEU A 20 -4.33 21.95 13.50
N LYS A 21 -4.85 21.64 14.69
CA LYS A 21 -4.43 22.23 15.96
C LYS A 21 -3.34 21.42 16.65
N GLN A 22 -3.38 20.10 16.53
CA GLN A 22 -2.41 19.21 17.16
C GLN A 22 -2.16 17.95 16.34
N ILE A 23 -0.92 17.47 16.37
CA ILE A 23 -0.50 16.18 15.82
C ILE A 23 0.28 15.40 16.89
N HIS A 24 -0.01 14.11 17.01
CA HIS A 24 0.72 13.19 17.87
C HIS A 24 1.01 11.91 17.09
N VAL A 25 2.22 11.38 17.20
CA VAL A 25 2.64 10.17 16.50
C VAL A 25 3.31 9.22 17.50
N ASP A 26 2.75 8.03 17.66
CA ASP A 26 3.40 6.88 18.28
C ASP A 26 3.82 5.92 17.17
N ALA A 27 5.13 5.67 17.04
CA ALA A 27 5.67 4.77 16.03
C ALA A 27 6.60 3.75 16.68
N ARG A 28 6.29 2.46 16.49
CA ARG A 28 7.09 1.34 16.96
C ARG A 28 7.79 0.70 15.77
N LEU A 29 9.11 0.92 15.69
CA LEU A 29 9.94 0.37 14.63
C LEU A 29 10.60 -0.93 15.13
N ARG A 30 10.43 -2.02 14.37
CA ARG A 30 11.07 -3.31 14.62
C ARG A 30 11.67 -3.83 13.32
N SER A 31 13.00 -3.90 13.27
CA SER A 31 13.74 -4.22 12.04
C SER A 31 13.32 -3.28 10.89
N PHE A 32 12.57 -3.78 9.90
CA PHE A 32 12.07 -3.01 8.76
C PHE A 32 10.56 -2.85 8.76
N ALA A 33 9.90 -3.11 9.89
CA ALA A 33 8.47 -2.92 10.07
C ALA A 33 8.21 -1.73 10.98
N ALA A 34 7.23 -0.91 10.63
CA ALA A 34 6.68 0.15 11.48
C ALA A 34 5.24 -0.16 11.82
N ASP A 35 4.88 -0.01 13.10
CA ASP A 35 3.51 0.09 13.57
C ASP A 35 3.29 1.53 14.04
N VAL A 36 2.37 2.24 13.40
CA VAL A 36 2.19 3.69 13.58
C VAL A 36 0.77 3.99 13.98
N THR A 37 0.61 4.77 15.05
CA THR A 37 -0.63 5.43 15.43
C THR A 37 -0.44 6.94 15.31
N LEU A 38 -1.21 7.57 14.43
CA LEU A 38 -1.23 9.00 14.19
C LEU A 38 -2.55 9.57 14.71
N THR A 39 -2.47 10.55 15.61
CA THR A 39 -3.61 11.32 16.10
C THR A 39 -3.51 12.77 15.64
N GLN A 40 -4.58 13.28 15.04
CA GLN A 40 -4.69 14.64 14.51
C GLN A 40 -5.95 15.31 15.07
N VAL A 41 -5.79 16.49 15.65
CA VAL A 41 -6.91 17.28 16.18
C VAL A 41 -7.13 18.48 15.27
N PHE A 42 -8.35 18.58 14.74
CA PHE A 42 -8.83 19.67 13.91
C PHE A 42 -9.92 20.43 14.63
N GLN A 43 -10.11 21.70 14.28
CA GLN A 43 -11.21 22.51 14.83
C GLN A 43 -11.86 23.31 13.71
N ASN A 44 -13.20 23.32 13.69
CA ASN A 44 -13.94 24.20 12.81
C ASN A 44 -13.89 25.64 13.33
N ASP A 45 -13.02 26.47 12.75
CA ASP A 45 -12.92 27.89 13.10
C ASP A 45 -13.98 28.75 12.38
N GLU A 46 -14.78 28.16 11.47
CA GLU A 46 -15.83 28.88 10.74
C GLU A 46 -17.01 29.23 11.65
N SER A 47 -17.71 30.31 11.32
CA SER A 47 -18.94 30.71 12.03
C SER A 47 -20.18 29.90 11.62
N VAL A 48 -20.04 28.95 10.69
CA VAL A 48 -21.12 28.11 10.16
C VAL A 48 -20.77 26.63 10.26
N PRO A 49 -21.78 25.73 10.32
CA PRO A 49 -21.52 24.30 10.24
C PRO A 49 -20.89 23.92 8.90
N ILE A 50 -19.89 23.05 8.91
CA ILE A 50 -19.19 22.56 7.72
C ILE A 50 -19.35 21.05 7.57
N GLU A 51 -19.45 20.56 6.34
CA GLU A 51 -19.33 19.13 6.06
C GLU A 51 -17.85 18.80 5.81
N ALA A 52 -17.28 17.87 6.57
CA ALA A 52 -15.84 17.60 6.54
C ALA A 52 -15.51 16.22 5.97
N VAL A 53 -14.42 16.16 5.20
CA VAL A 53 -13.85 14.94 4.61
C VAL A 53 -12.39 14.86 5.00
N TYR A 54 -12.00 13.74 5.60
CA TYR A 54 -10.62 13.45 5.95
C TYR A 54 -9.92 12.72 4.81
N CYS A 55 -8.76 13.22 4.43
CA CYS A 55 -7.89 12.61 3.43
C CYS A 55 -6.53 12.28 4.06
N PHE A 56 -6.06 11.05 3.87
CA PHE A 56 -4.77 10.58 4.35
C PHE A 56 -4.01 9.85 3.23
N PRO A 57 -2.78 10.22 2.89
CA PRO A 57 -2.02 9.48 1.89
C PRO A 57 -1.48 8.18 2.52
N VAL A 58 -1.78 7.04 1.90
CA VAL A 58 -1.31 5.73 2.34
C VAL A 58 -0.22 5.29 1.37
N GLU A 59 0.99 5.09 1.89
CA GLU A 59 2.09 4.55 1.08
C GLU A 59 1.80 3.10 0.68
N GLU A 60 2.28 2.66 -0.48
CA GLU A 60 2.00 1.32 -1.01
C GLU A 60 2.55 0.18 -0.14
N ASN A 61 3.62 0.47 0.60
CA ASN A 61 4.22 -0.45 1.54
C ASN A 61 3.44 -0.51 2.88
N ALA A 62 2.40 0.30 3.05
CA ALA A 62 1.58 0.39 4.26
C ALA A 62 0.20 -0.28 4.13
N ALA A 63 -0.39 -0.66 5.26
CA ALA A 63 -1.77 -1.11 5.38
C ALA A 63 -2.42 -0.49 6.62
N VAL A 64 -3.53 0.23 6.42
CA VAL A 64 -4.35 0.81 7.49
C VAL A 64 -5.20 -0.29 8.10
N TYR A 65 -5.17 -0.42 9.44
CA TYR A 65 -5.94 -1.46 10.14
C TYR A 65 -6.89 -0.90 11.20
N ALA A 66 -6.80 0.39 11.53
CA ALA A 66 -7.74 1.06 12.42
C ALA A 66 -7.91 2.53 12.06
N PHE A 67 -9.14 3.01 12.18
CA PHE A 67 -9.50 4.42 12.05
C PHE A 67 -10.59 4.75 13.05
N VAL A 68 -10.43 5.86 13.77
CA VAL A 68 -11.41 6.41 14.70
C VAL A 68 -11.48 7.93 14.51
N ALA A 69 -12.66 8.48 14.32
CA ALA A 69 -12.92 9.91 14.35
C ALA A 69 -13.84 10.25 15.52
N ARG A 70 -13.40 11.12 16.42
CA ARG A 70 -14.20 11.65 17.53
C ARG A 70 -14.58 13.09 17.24
N ILE A 71 -15.87 13.40 17.30
CA ILE A 71 -16.42 14.71 17.00
C ILE A 71 -17.18 15.20 18.23
N ASP A 72 -16.94 16.44 18.64
CA ASP A 72 -17.61 17.09 19.78
C ASP A 72 -17.45 16.35 21.13
N ASN A 73 -16.47 15.44 21.22
CA ASN A 73 -16.30 14.49 22.35
C ASN A 73 -17.52 13.60 22.67
N GLU A 74 -18.54 13.60 21.81
CA GLU A 74 -19.78 12.81 21.98
C GLU A 74 -19.92 11.74 20.90
N ARG A 75 -19.62 12.10 19.65
CA ARG A 75 -19.77 11.21 18.50
C ARG A 75 -18.46 10.52 18.21
N GLU A 76 -18.44 9.18 18.26
CA GLU A 76 -17.30 8.36 17.87
C GLU A 76 -17.64 7.54 16.62
N ILE A 77 -16.88 7.77 15.55
CA ILE A 77 -16.95 7.02 14.30
C ILE A 77 -15.80 6.01 14.32
N VAL A 78 -16.12 4.73 14.45
CA VAL A 78 -15.14 3.64 14.42
C VAL A 78 -15.28 2.89 13.12
N ALA A 79 -14.15 2.71 12.42
CA ALA A 79 -14.12 1.97 11.18
C ALA A 79 -13.95 0.46 11.43
N GLU A 80 -14.75 -0.34 10.72
CA GLU A 80 -14.90 -1.79 10.80
C GLU A 80 -14.57 -2.40 9.45
N LEU A 81 -13.45 -3.11 9.34
CA LEU A 81 -13.02 -3.65 8.07
C LEU A 81 -13.96 -4.74 7.54
N LYS A 82 -14.34 -4.64 6.27
CA LYS A 82 -15.23 -5.60 5.58
C LYS A 82 -14.82 -5.76 4.10
N GLU A 83 -15.34 -6.81 3.48
CA GLU A 83 -15.15 -7.01 2.04
C GLU A 83 -15.81 -5.87 1.24
N LYS A 84 -15.11 -5.37 0.22
CA LYS A 84 -15.54 -4.26 -0.66
C LYS A 84 -17.00 -4.34 -1.13
N LYS A 85 -17.44 -5.50 -1.64
CA LYS A 85 -18.82 -5.67 -2.15
C LYS A 85 -19.85 -5.61 -1.04
N THR A 86 -19.55 -6.22 0.10
CA THR A 86 -20.40 -6.22 1.27
C THR A 86 -20.55 -4.79 1.80
N ALA A 87 -19.43 -4.05 1.94
CA ALA A 87 -19.46 -2.68 2.43
C ALA A 87 -20.24 -1.71 1.52
N GLN A 88 -20.07 -1.84 0.19
CA GLN A 88 -20.82 -1.01 -0.77
C GLN A 88 -22.34 -1.27 -0.68
N LYS A 89 -22.72 -2.53 -0.49
CA LYS A 89 -24.14 -2.92 -0.36
C LYS A 89 -24.74 -2.33 0.91
N GLU A 90 -24.12 -2.54 2.06
CA GLU A 90 -24.60 -2.04 3.36
C GLU A 90 -24.67 -0.50 3.38
N TYR A 91 -23.67 0.20 2.81
CA TYR A 91 -23.72 1.65 2.65
C TYR A 91 -24.93 2.12 1.84
N THR A 92 -25.16 1.51 0.68
CA THR A 92 -26.26 1.88 -0.22
C THR A 92 -27.62 1.65 0.46
N GLU A 93 -27.74 0.52 1.18
CA GLU A 93 -28.94 0.19 1.96
C GLU A 93 -29.16 1.18 3.12
N ALA A 94 -28.11 1.57 3.83
CA ALA A 94 -28.19 2.54 4.92
C ALA A 94 -28.63 3.93 4.43
N LEU A 95 -28.09 4.40 3.29
CA LEU A 95 -28.56 5.63 2.65
C LEU A 95 -30.03 5.54 2.23
N ALA A 96 -30.44 4.42 1.63
CA ALA A 96 -31.83 4.20 1.21
C ALA A 96 -32.81 4.22 2.39
N GLN A 97 -32.35 3.84 3.59
CA GLN A 97 -33.13 3.87 4.83
C GLN A 97 -33.08 5.21 5.57
N GLY A 98 -32.38 6.22 5.02
CA GLY A 98 -32.24 7.54 5.63
C GLY A 98 -31.28 7.57 6.83
N HIS A 99 -30.49 6.52 7.03
CA HIS A 99 -29.43 6.51 8.05
C HIS A 99 -28.20 7.28 7.54
N GLY A 100 -27.51 7.96 8.46
CA GLY A 100 -26.18 8.50 8.17
C GLY A 100 -25.22 7.36 7.87
N ALA A 101 -24.78 7.24 6.63
CA ALA A 101 -23.82 6.25 6.17
C ALA A 101 -22.56 6.96 5.68
N TYR A 102 -21.41 6.44 6.07
CA TYR A 102 -20.10 6.97 5.70
C TYR A 102 -19.35 5.87 4.96
N LEU A 103 -19.12 6.07 3.66
CA LEU A 103 -18.34 5.13 2.86
C LEU A 103 -16.88 5.54 2.90
N PHE A 104 -16.05 4.50 2.95
CA PHE A 104 -14.62 4.59 3.08
C PHE A 104 -13.99 4.14 1.78
N GLU A 105 -13.33 5.05 1.07
CA GLU A 105 -12.82 4.77 -0.27
C GLU A 105 -11.36 5.18 -0.41
N GLN A 106 -10.61 4.27 -1.02
CA GLN A 106 -9.38 4.61 -1.72
C GLN A 106 -9.79 5.33 -3.01
N ASP A 107 -9.22 6.51 -3.26
CA ASP A 107 -9.56 7.33 -4.43
C ASP A 107 -9.28 6.57 -5.74
N GLU A 108 -10.30 6.43 -6.60
CA GLU A 108 -10.23 5.62 -7.83
C GLU A 108 -9.22 6.17 -8.85
N ALA A 109 -8.89 7.47 -8.79
CA ALA A 109 -7.93 8.09 -9.70
C ALA A 109 -6.47 7.88 -9.24
N SER A 110 -6.22 7.82 -7.94
CA SER A 110 -4.86 7.86 -7.41
C SER A 110 -4.40 6.62 -6.67
N ASN A 111 -5.29 5.76 -6.16
CA ASN A 111 -4.99 4.54 -5.40
C ASN A 111 -3.98 4.73 -4.23
N ASP A 112 -3.60 5.95 -3.84
CA ASP A 112 -2.65 6.23 -2.73
C ASP A 112 -3.20 7.28 -1.75
N ILE A 113 -4.46 7.72 -1.93
CA ILE A 113 -5.18 8.57 -0.98
C ILE A 113 -6.37 7.82 -0.42
N PHE A 114 -6.45 7.84 0.89
CA PHE A 114 -7.53 7.33 1.71
C PHE A 114 -8.48 8.47 2.06
N VAL A 115 -9.76 8.31 1.75
CA VAL A 115 -10.78 9.36 1.93
C VAL A 115 -11.90 8.84 2.82
N VAL A 116 -12.23 9.61 3.87
CA VAL A 116 -13.29 9.30 4.84
C VAL A 116 -14.16 10.52 5.06
N SER A 117 -15.46 10.37 4.85
CA SER A 117 -16.42 11.40 5.24
C SER A 117 -16.58 11.42 6.76
N VAL A 118 -16.33 12.57 7.38
CA VAL A 118 -16.46 12.80 8.83
C VAL A 118 -17.85 13.36 9.17
N GLY A 119 -18.54 13.93 8.18
CA GLY A 119 -19.87 14.51 8.35
C GLY A 119 -19.83 15.96 8.84
N ALA A 120 -20.93 16.43 9.42
CA ALA A 120 -21.09 17.82 9.82
C ALA A 120 -20.36 18.15 11.15
N LEU A 121 -19.51 19.19 11.11
CA LEU A 121 -18.85 19.82 12.26
C LEU A 121 -19.51 21.18 12.53
N GLN A 122 -19.91 21.43 13.78
CA GLN A 122 -20.51 22.72 14.16
C GLN A 122 -19.42 23.78 14.34
N PRO A 123 -19.77 25.09 14.36
CA PRO A 123 -18.81 26.15 14.70
C PRO A 123 -18.11 25.90 16.03
N GLY A 124 -16.79 25.98 16.05
CA GLY A 124 -15.95 25.77 17.24
C GLY A 124 -15.71 24.31 17.62
N SER A 125 -16.40 23.36 16.99
CA SER A 125 -16.28 21.91 17.24
C SER A 125 -14.90 21.36 16.93
N GLU A 126 -14.42 20.45 17.79
CA GLU A 126 -13.20 19.68 17.55
C GLU A 126 -13.51 18.34 16.87
N CYS A 127 -12.62 17.94 15.96
CA CYS A 127 -12.57 16.62 15.36
C CYS A 127 -11.20 16.00 15.62
N CYS A 128 -11.17 14.95 16.43
CA CYS A 128 -9.96 14.18 16.74
C CYS A 128 -9.95 12.88 15.93
N ILE A 129 -9.03 12.77 14.99
CA ILE A 129 -8.86 11.63 14.09
C ILE A 129 -7.66 10.81 14.54
N THR A 130 -7.86 9.51 14.74
CA THR A 130 -6.80 8.54 15.03
C THR A 130 -6.77 7.47 13.95
N ILE A 131 -5.63 7.35 13.26
CA ILE A 131 -5.40 6.32 12.24
C ILE A 131 -4.23 5.44 12.67
N SER A 132 -4.37 4.13 12.52
CA SER A 132 -3.28 3.17 12.75
C SER A 132 -3.00 2.32 11.53
N TYR A 133 -1.73 2.20 11.20
CA TYR A 133 -1.25 1.47 10.03
C TYR A 133 0.08 0.79 10.31
N VAL A 134 0.32 -0.31 9.61
CA VAL A 134 1.64 -0.94 9.54
C VAL A 134 2.30 -0.59 8.22
N SER A 135 3.63 -0.52 8.17
CA SER A 135 4.37 -0.24 6.94
C SER A 135 5.70 -0.99 6.91
N GLU A 136 6.09 -1.47 5.73
CA GLU A 136 7.46 -1.92 5.47
C GLU A 136 8.34 -0.72 5.14
N LEU A 137 9.48 -0.58 5.82
CA LEU A 137 10.37 0.57 5.69
C LEU A 137 11.38 0.37 4.58
N ASP A 138 11.65 1.40 3.78
CA ASP A 138 12.65 1.32 2.71
C ASP A 138 14.08 1.26 3.27
N LEU A 139 14.92 0.46 2.62
CA LEU A 139 16.36 0.45 2.85
C LEU A 139 17.05 1.24 1.75
N LEU A 140 17.71 2.31 2.14
CA LEU A 140 18.39 3.22 1.23
C LEU A 140 19.89 3.05 1.35
N HIS A 141 20.54 3.15 0.21
CA HIS A 141 21.99 3.10 0.10
C HIS A 141 22.46 4.47 -0.36
N PHE A 142 22.54 5.39 0.60
CA PHE A 142 23.27 6.64 0.44
C PHE A 142 24.70 6.37 0.93
N ASP A 143 25.70 6.61 0.08
CA ASP A 143 27.12 6.35 0.38
C ASP A 143 27.40 4.88 0.79
N GLU A 144 28.38 4.66 1.68
CA GLU A 144 28.84 3.34 2.13
C GLU A 144 27.95 2.69 3.22
N LYS A 145 26.92 3.38 3.73
CA LYS A 145 26.12 2.88 4.87
C LYS A 145 24.63 2.73 4.54
N PRO A 146 24.04 1.54 4.73
CA PRO A 146 22.61 1.36 4.56
C PRO A 146 21.83 2.13 5.64
N THR A 147 20.79 2.84 5.22
CA THR A 147 19.93 3.67 6.09
C THR A 147 18.46 3.27 5.91
N ILE A 148 17.73 3.14 7.02
CA ILE A 148 16.28 2.88 7.00
C ILE A 148 15.54 4.21 6.93
N ARG A 149 14.59 4.35 6.01
CA ARG A 149 13.73 5.54 5.91
C ARG A 149 12.35 5.27 6.45
N PHE A 150 11.96 6.07 7.45
CA PHE A 150 10.59 6.19 7.94
C PHE A 150 10.02 7.55 7.53
N VAL A 151 8.85 7.54 6.91
CA VAL A 151 8.15 8.75 6.44
C VAL A 151 6.79 8.83 7.11
N ILE A 152 6.48 9.98 7.68
CA ILE A 152 5.14 10.32 8.17
C ILE A 152 4.55 11.31 7.17
N PRO A 153 3.46 10.96 6.48
CA PRO A 153 2.85 11.89 5.56
C PRO A 153 2.16 13.04 6.31
N THR A 154 2.66 14.26 6.14
CA THR A 154 2.10 15.46 6.79
C THR A 154 1.23 16.30 5.87
N THR A 155 1.24 16.02 4.56
CA THR A 155 0.59 16.85 3.55
C THR A 155 0.13 15.99 2.38
N ILE A 156 -1.00 16.36 1.79
CA ILE A 156 -1.41 15.87 0.48
C ILE A 156 -1.09 16.99 -0.51
N ALA A 157 -0.13 16.77 -1.39
CA ALA A 157 0.17 17.74 -2.44
C ALA A 157 -1.03 17.85 -3.40
N PRO A 158 -1.43 19.06 -3.84
CA PRO A 158 -2.46 19.23 -4.85
C PRO A 158 -2.10 18.41 -6.10
N ARG A 159 -3.03 17.60 -6.59
CA ARG A 159 -2.87 16.90 -7.86
C ARG A 159 -3.36 17.81 -8.97
N TYR A 160 -2.63 17.83 -10.07
CA TYR A 160 -3.14 18.44 -11.30
C TYR A 160 -4.28 17.54 -11.82
N SER A 161 -5.51 18.04 -11.79
CA SER A 161 -6.65 17.39 -12.42
C SER A 161 -6.94 18.07 -13.77
N PRO A 162 -6.71 17.40 -14.92
CA PRO A 162 -6.94 18.01 -16.23
C PRO A 162 -8.38 18.51 -16.42
N ALA A 163 -9.35 17.92 -15.69
CA ALA A 163 -10.76 18.28 -15.72
C ALA A 163 -11.02 19.76 -15.36
N GLU A 164 -10.19 20.37 -14.50
CA GLU A 164 -10.34 21.79 -14.12
C GLU A 164 -9.77 22.76 -15.17
N THR A 165 -8.95 22.27 -16.11
CA THR A 165 -8.28 23.11 -17.12
C THR A 165 -8.99 23.16 -18.48
N GLY A 166 -10.07 22.40 -18.66
CA GLY A 166 -10.80 22.35 -19.94
C GLY A 166 -10.02 21.75 -21.10
N ILE A 167 -8.83 21.19 -20.84
CA ILE A 167 -8.00 20.50 -21.84
C ILE A 167 -8.29 19.00 -21.72
N THR A 168 -9.34 18.53 -22.39
CA THR A 168 -9.52 17.10 -22.63
C THR A 168 -8.57 16.70 -23.76
N SER A 169 -7.43 16.09 -23.42
CA SER A 169 -6.65 15.36 -24.42
C SER A 169 -7.47 14.13 -24.85
N PRO A 170 -7.80 13.94 -26.13
CA PRO A 170 -8.64 12.82 -26.57
C PRO A 170 -7.93 11.45 -26.56
N GLY A 171 -6.66 11.38 -26.16
CA GLY A 171 -5.86 10.15 -26.16
C GLY A 171 -5.58 9.67 -24.74
N GLY A 172 -6.16 8.55 -24.35
CA GLY A 172 -5.69 7.79 -23.19
C GLY A 172 -4.26 7.30 -23.42
N THR A 173 -3.46 7.18 -22.36
CA THR A 173 -2.15 6.54 -22.43
C THR A 173 -2.34 5.03 -22.52
N GLU A 174 -2.25 4.47 -23.73
CA GLU A 174 -2.38 3.03 -23.99
C GLU A 174 -1.09 2.27 -23.63
N LEU A 175 -0.92 1.92 -22.35
CA LEU A 175 0.22 1.10 -21.88
C LEU A 175 -0.02 -0.39 -22.01
N LEU A 176 -1.27 -0.84 -22.14
CA LEU A 176 -1.60 -2.26 -22.01
C LEU A 176 -1.04 -3.09 -23.17
N GLU A 177 -1.25 -2.66 -24.43
CA GLU A 177 -0.82 -3.44 -25.58
C GLU A 177 0.70 -3.69 -25.64
N PRO A 178 1.58 -2.67 -25.44
CA PRO A 178 3.02 -2.90 -25.38
C PRO A 178 3.42 -3.89 -24.27
N LEU A 179 2.80 -3.81 -23.10
CA LEU A 179 3.09 -4.72 -21.98
C LEU A 179 2.59 -6.14 -22.26
N VAL A 180 1.45 -6.30 -22.92
CA VAL A 180 0.97 -7.62 -23.39
C VAL A 180 1.94 -8.22 -24.39
N TRP A 181 2.51 -7.41 -25.27
CA TRP A 181 3.56 -7.87 -26.19
C TRP A 181 4.81 -8.34 -25.43
N LEU A 182 5.25 -7.61 -24.41
CA LEU A 182 6.38 -8.03 -23.57
C LEU A 182 6.12 -9.38 -22.90
N LYS A 183 4.94 -9.59 -22.31
CA LYS A 183 4.57 -10.86 -21.68
C LYS A 183 4.57 -12.05 -22.65
N LYS A 184 4.22 -11.81 -23.92
CA LYS A 184 4.22 -12.85 -24.97
C LYS A 184 5.61 -13.20 -25.49
N ASN A 185 6.59 -12.34 -25.25
CA ASN A 185 7.94 -12.50 -25.75
C ASN A 185 8.87 -12.52 -24.55
N ASP A 186 9.06 -13.65 -23.88
CA ASP A 186 10.00 -13.71 -22.76
C ASP A 186 11.44 -13.44 -23.20
N PRO A 187 12.30 -12.86 -22.34
CA PRO A 187 13.72 -12.76 -22.64
C PRO A 187 14.34 -14.17 -22.76
N PRO A 188 15.50 -14.32 -23.44
CA PRO A 188 16.20 -15.59 -23.50
C PRO A 188 16.47 -16.16 -22.10
N VAL A 189 16.49 -17.49 -21.98
CA VAL A 189 16.74 -18.17 -20.70
C VAL A 189 18.02 -17.65 -20.07
N GLY A 190 17.95 -17.30 -18.79
CA GLY A 190 19.08 -16.74 -18.05
C GLY A 190 19.26 -15.22 -18.20
N PHE A 191 18.42 -14.51 -18.96
CA PHE A 191 18.41 -13.04 -19.04
C PHE A 191 17.26 -12.43 -18.24
N VAL A 192 17.47 -11.24 -17.68
CA VAL A 192 16.40 -10.41 -17.11
C VAL A 192 16.19 -9.22 -18.04
N ARG A 193 14.96 -9.01 -18.47
CA ARG A 193 14.58 -7.83 -19.24
C ARG A 193 14.52 -6.61 -18.32
N GLN A 194 15.26 -5.57 -18.66
CA GLN A 194 15.13 -4.25 -18.04
C GLN A 194 14.22 -3.38 -18.91
N VAL A 195 13.14 -2.85 -18.36
CA VAL A 195 12.19 -1.96 -19.06
C VAL A 195 12.27 -0.59 -18.39
N PHE A 196 12.48 0.47 -19.16
CA PHE A 196 12.39 1.84 -18.68
C PHE A 196 11.08 2.43 -19.20
N LEU A 197 10.14 2.74 -18.30
CA LEU A 197 8.80 3.21 -18.64
C LEU A 197 8.65 4.67 -18.20
N LEU A 198 8.36 5.56 -19.13
CA LEU A 198 8.15 6.98 -18.87
C LEU A 198 6.69 7.33 -19.11
N THR A 199 6.07 8.03 -18.17
CA THR A 199 4.70 8.55 -18.31
C THR A 199 4.61 9.95 -17.72
N ASP A 200 3.90 10.83 -18.41
CA ASP A 200 3.55 12.18 -17.98
C ASP A 200 2.05 12.33 -17.66
N GLY A 201 1.27 11.26 -17.82
CA GLY A 201 -0.19 11.29 -17.73
C GLY A 201 -0.81 10.12 -16.96
N GLU A 202 -2.14 10.16 -16.88
CA GLU A 202 -2.95 9.15 -16.22
C GLU A 202 -3.23 7.97 -17.15
N VAL A 203 -3.43 6.80 -16.53
CA VAL A 203 -3.74 5.55 -17.21
C VAL A 203 -5.01 5.02 -16.57
N SER A 204 -6.05 4.73 -17.36
CA SER A 204 -7.36 4.34 -16.84
C SER A 204 -7.41 2.91 -16.29
N ASN A 205 -6.49 2.05 -16.72
CA ASN A 205 -6.43 0.63 -16.38
C ASN A 205 -5.22 0.27 -15.50
N VAL A 206 -4.93 1.09 -14.48
CA VAL A 206 -3.77 0.92 -13.57
C VAL A 206 -3.67 -0.49 -13.01
N ASP A 207 -4.73 -1.02 -12.40
CA ASP A 207 -4.69 -2.34 -11.74
C ASP A 207 -4.41 -3.46 -12.74
N GLN A 208 -5.03 -3.40 -13.93
CA GLN A 208 -4.80 -4.38 -14.99
C GLN A 208 -3.34 -4.37 -15.46
N VAL A 209 -2.76 -3.18 -15.61
CA VAL A 209 -1.36 -2.99 -16.01
C VAL A 209 -0.40 -3.50 -14.93
N ILE A 210 -0.65 -3.18 -13.65
CA ILE A 210 0.17 -3.66 -12.52
C ILE A 210 0.11 -5.19 -12.44
N ASN A 211 -1.08 -5.78 -12.52
CA ASN A 211 -1.26 -7.24 -12.48
C ASN A 211 -0.50 -7.93 -13.61
N LEU A 212 -0.63 -7.43 -14.84
CA LEU A 212 0.08 -7.96 -16.01
C LEU A 212 1.61 -7.91 -15.82
N CYS A 213 2.12 -6.85 -15.20
CA CYS A 213 3.55 -6.70 -14.93
C CYS A 213 4.02 -7.61 -13.78
N GLY A 214 3.17 -7.85 -12.78
CA GLY A 214 3.44 -8.84 -11.73
C GLY A 214 3.63 -10.25 -12.30
N ASP A 215 2.82 -10.63 -13.31
CA ASP A 215 2.94 -11.95 -13.95
C ASP A 215 4.27 -12.16 -14.69
N MET A 216 4.96 -11.10 -15.11
CA MET A 216 6.27 -11.17 -15.79
C MET A 216 7.44 -10.89 -14.85
N ALA A 217 7.19 -10.66 -13.55
CA ALA A 217 8.19 -10.22 -12.58
C ALA A 217 9.35 -11.21 -12.39
N ALA A 218 9.15 -12.49 -12.71
CA ALA A 218 10.19 -13.51 -12.66
C ALA A 218 11.35 -13.24 -13.63
N CYS A 219 11.09 -12.58 -14.76
CA CYS A 219 12.07 -12.36 -15.83
C CYS A 219 12.16 -10.89 -16.30
N THR A 220 11.31 -10.01 -15.79
CA THR A 220 11.21 -8.60 -16.20
C THR A 220 11.26 -7.67 -15.00
N ARG A 221 12.05 -6.60 -15.11
CA ARG A 221 12.18 -5.52 -14.13
C ARG A 221 11.83 -4.19 -14.77
N ILE A 222 10.98 -3.38 -14.13
CA ILE A 222 10.48 -2.11 -14.68
C ILE A 222 10.99 -0.92 -13.85
N PHE A 223 11.71 -0.01 -14.50
CA PHE A 223 12.10 1.29 -13.99
C PHE A 223 11.16 2.36 -14.50
N SER A 224 10.29 2.86 -13.62
CA SER A 224 9.23 3.79 -13.98
C SER A 224 9.61 5.24 -13.68
N PHE A 225 9.21 6.15 -14.56
CA PHE A 225 9.43 7.59 -14.43
C PHE A 225 8.08 8.29 -14.54
N GLY A 226 7.69 8.99 -13.48
CA GLY A 226 6.59 9.95 -13.54
C GLY A 226 7.14 11.33 -13.87
N LEU A 227 6.83 11.86 -15.05
CA LEU A 227 7.28 13.17 -15.52
C LEU A 227 6.23 14.26 -15.24
N GLY A 228 6.66 15.35 -14.60
CA GLY A 228 5.78 16.49 -14.36
C GLY A 228 4.81 16.28 -13.19
N HIS A 229 3.58 16.79 -13.34
CA HIS A 229 2.60 16.88 -12.25
C HIS A 229 1.47 15.85 -12.31
N SER A 230 1.22 15.29 -13.49
CA SER A 230 0.06 14.45 -13.81
C SER A 230 0.28 12.93 -13.87
N PRO A 231 1.49 12.34 -13.70
CA PRO A 231 1.63 10.89 -13.71
C PRO A 231 0.81 10.20 -12.62
N SER A 232 0.17 9.08 -12.97
CA SER A 232 -0.45 8.20 -11.98
C SER A 232 0.61 7.65 -11.01
N ARG A 233 0.53 8.08 -9.73
CA ARG A 233 1.49 7.66 -8.70
C ARG A 233 1.41 6.17 -8.40
N ALA A 234 0.19 5.63 -8.30
CA ALA A 234 -0.03 4.21 -8.09
C ALA A 234 0.50 3.36 -9.25
N LEU A 235 0.37 3.83 -10.49
CA LEU A 235 0.98 3.12 -11.61
C LEU A 235 2.51 3.14 -11.51
N VAL A 236 3.10 4.34 -11.39
CA VAL A 236 4.56 4.51 -11.40
C VAL A 236 5.19 3.73 -10.25
N LYS A 237 4.69 3.87 -9.03
CA LYS A 237 5.20 3.13 -7.86
C LYS A 237 4.85 1.62 -7.95
N GLY A 238 3.63 1.28 -8.33
CA GLY A 238 3.15 -0.10 -8.41
C GLY A 238 3.92 -0.96 -9.41
N LEU A 239 4.28 -0.42 -10.58
CA LEU A 239 5.11 -1.12 -11.58
C LEU A 239 6.50 -1.47 -11.03
N ALA A 240 7.13 -0.51 -10.35
CA ALA A 240 8.43 -0.74 -9.71
C ALA A 240 8.31 -1.79 -8.60
N ARG A 241 7.25 -1.75 -7.79
CA ARG A 241 6.99 -2.70 -6.70
C ARG A 241 6.85 -4.14 -7.22
N VAL A 242 5.91 -4.38 -8.13
CA VAL A 242 5.58 -5.76 -8.55
C VAL A 242 6.70 -6.44 -9.33
N THR A 243 7.61 -5.67 -9.93
CA THR A 243 8.75 -6.19 -10.71
C THR A 243 10.10 -6.06 -9.99
N ASN A 244 10.10 -5.65 -8.71
CA ASN A 244 11.29 -5.28 -7.93
C ASN A 244 12.22 -4.29 -8.67
N GLY A 245 11.62 -3.41 -9.47
CA GLY A 245 12.26 -2.30 -10.16
C GLY A 245 12.49 -1.10 -9.26
N HIS A 246 12.52 0.09 -9.85
CA HIS A 246 12.60 1.33 -9.08
C HIS A 246 11.87 2.47 -9.80
N TYR A 247 11.26 3.36 -9.02
CA TYR A 247 10.50 4.48 -9.56
C TYR A 247 11.18 5.80 -9.25
N THR A 248 10.94 6.81 -10.08
CA THR A 248 11.30 8.19 -9.78
C THR A 248 10.23 9.13 -10.30
N PHE A 249 9.94 10.19 -9.54
CA PHE A 249 9.12 11.29 -10.02
C PHE A 249 10.05 12.45 -10.33
N ILE A 250 9.99 12.95 -11.56
CA ILE A 250 10.81 14.06 -12.04
C ILE A 250 9.92 15.29 -12.13
N PRO A 251 10.09 16.28 -11.24
CA PRO A 251 9.34 17.53 -11.31
C PRO A 251 9.60 18.27 -12.63
N PRO A 252 8.66 19.10 -13.11
CA PRO A 252 8.90 19.91 -14.29
C PRO A 252 10.11 20.83 -14.10
N TYR A 253 10.77 21.18 -15.22
CA TYR A 253 11.98 22.01 -15.25
C TYR A 253 13.19 21.41 -14.50
N THR A 254 13.15 20.11 -14.16
CA THR A 254 14.26 19.38 -13.57
C THR A 254 15.07 18.67 -14.66
N ASN A 255 16.38 18.54 -14.48
CA ASN A 255 17.21 17.77 -15.40
C ASN A 255 16.89 16.26 -15.29
N VAL A 256 16.37 15.69 -16.37
CA VAL A 256 16.00 14.27 -16.48
C VAL A 256 17.23 13.36 -16.48
N ASP A 257 18.38 13.84 -16.96
CA ASP A 257 19.59 13.05 -17.20
C ASP A 257 20.11 12.39 -15.92
N VAL A 258 20.07 13.11 -14.80
CA VAL A 258 20.53 12.58 -13.49
C VAL A 258 19.69 11.39 -13.06
N HIS A 259 18.36 11.53 -13.17
CA HIS A 259 17.43 10.47 -12.79
C HIS A 259 17.50 9.26 -13.72
N VAL A 260 17.70 9.48 -15.03
CA VAL A 260 17.91 8.40 -16.00
C VAL A 260 19.23 7.67 -15.72
N ALA A 261 20.31 8.40 -15.47
CA ALA A 261 21.61 7.83 -15.14
C ALA A 261 21.56 6.97 -13.85
N GLU A 262 20.87 7.45 -12.82
CA GLU A 262 20.67 6.70 -11.56
C GLU A 262 19.89 5.40 -11.79
N GLN A 263 18.79 5.45 -12.54
CA GLN A 263 17.99 4.26 -12.85
C GLN A 263 18.77 3.27 -13.73
N LEU A 264 19.55 3.77 -14.70
CA LEU A 264 20.41 2.93 -15.54
C LEU A 264 21.52 2.26 -14.71
N ALA A 265 22.16 2.99 -13.81
CA ALA A 265 23.16 2.43 -12.89
C ALA A 265 22.58 1.31 -12.02
N ARG A 266 21.30 1.42 -11.61
CA ARG A 266 20.59 0.36 -10.89
C ARG A 266 20.27 -0.84 -11.78
N ALA A 267 19.87 -0.61 -13.03
CA ALA A 267 19.55 -1.66 -14.00
C ALA A 267 20.75 -2.54 -14.37
N LEU A 268 21.95 -1.97 -14.34
CA LEU A 268 23.21 -2.67 -14.67
C LEU A 268 23.80 -3.46 -13.49
N ARG A 269 23.18 -3.41 -12.30
CA ARG A 269 23.65 -4.16 -11.15
C ARG A 269 23.51 -5.68 -11.37
N PRO A 270 24.39 -6.50 -10.77
CA PRO A 270 24.21 -7.95 -10.76
C PRO A 270 22.96 -8.33 -9.95
N SER A 271 22.27 -9.39 -10.39
CA SER A 271 21.06 -9.91 -9.76
C SER A 271 21.09 -11.43 -9.61
N ILE A 272 20.48 -11.93 -8.55
CA ILE A 272 20.16 -13.35 -8.36
C ILE A 272 18.69 -13.58 -8.75
N LYS A 273 18.40 -14.70 -9.41
CA LYS A 273 17.09 -15.04 -9.98
C LYS A 273 16.52 -16.29 -9.34
N ASN A 274 15.23 -16.52 -9.57
CA ASN A 274 14.51 -17.73 -9.13
C ASN A 274 14.76 -18.05 -7.64
N LEU A 275 14.83 -16.98 -6.84
CA LEU A 275 15.04 -17.10 -5.42
C LEU A 275 13.80 -17.76 -4.82
N HIS A 276 14.03 -18.81 -4.06
CA HIS A 276 12.99 -19.44 -3.28
C HIS A 276 13.55 -19.78 -1.92
N VAL A 277 12.66 -19.69 -0.94
CA VAL A 277 12.98 -19.99 0.44
C VAL A 277 12.46 -21.37 0.77
N LYS A 278 13.34 -22.23 1.27
CA LYS A 278 12.96 -23.50 1.87
C LYS A 278 13.02 -23.37 3.38
N TRP A 279 11.85 -23.39 3.98
CA TRP A 279 11.68 -23.37 5.41
C TRP A 279 11.94 -24.78 5.97
N LYS A 280 13.07 -24.96 6.65
CA LYS A 280 13.34 -26.19 7.42
C LYS A 280 12.86 -25.98 8.84
N ILE A 281 11.54 -25.95 8.97
CA ILE A 281 10.85 -25.81 10.25
C ILE A 281 10.16 -27.16 10.55
N ASN A 282 10.12 -27.58 11.82
CA ASN A 282 9.43 -28.81 12.26
C ASN A 282 7.90 -28.60 12.35
N GLN A 283 7.34 -27.74 11.50
CA GLN A 283 5.92 -27.37 11.45
C GLN A 283 5.42 -27.30 10.00
N SER A 284 4.11 -27.43 9.80
CA SER A 284 3.51 -27.19 8.49
C SER A 284 3.51 -25.69 8.18
N VAL A 285 4.27 -25.29 7.17
CA VAL A 285 4.10 -23.97 6.54
C VAL A 285 2.83 -24.00 5.71
N LEU A 286 1.80 -23.29 6.16
CA LEU A 286 0.55 -23.14 5.41
C LEU A 286 0.78 -22.31 4.16
N HIS A 287 1.50 -21.19 4.30
CA HIS A 287 1.86 -20.32 3.18
C HIS A 287 3.26 -19.72 3.36
N SER A 288 4.02 -19.66 2.27
CA SER A 288 5.26 -18.88 2.17
C SER A 288 5.03 -17.78 1.16
N VAL A 289 5.29 -16.53 1.56
CA VAL A 289 4.98 -15.35 0.77
C VAL A 289 6.21 -14.43 0.70
N PRO A 290 6.62 -13.93 -0.48
CA PRO A 290 6.05 -14.26 -1.79
C PRO A 290 6.36 -15.71 -2.20
N LYS A 291 5.46 -16.37 -2.97
CA LYS A 291 5.74 -17.70 -3.56
C LYS A 291 6.85 -17.62 -4.62
N HIS A 292 6.82 -16.56 -5.43
CA HIS A 292 7.81 -16.28 -6.46
C HIS A 292 8.50 -14.96 -6.16
N ALA A 293 9.80 -15.03 -5.90
CA ALA A 293 10.60 -13.83 -5.73
C ALA A 293 10.98 -13.21 -7.07
N PRO A 294 10.78 -11.90 -7.27
CA PRO A 294 11.39 -11.19 -8.40
C PRO A 294 12.93 -11.21 -8.27
N PRO A 295 13.68 -10.99 -9.37
CA PRO A 295 15.13 -10.90 -9.33
C PRO A 295 15.62 -9.88 -8.29
N VAL A 296 16.56 -10.30 -7.43
CA VAL A 296 17.11 -9.46 -6.34
C VAL A 296 18.49 -8.97 -6.73
N PHE A 297 18.68 -7.67 -6.73
CA PHE A 297 19.95 -7.05 -7.09
C PHE A 297 20.79 -6.77 -5.85
N ILE A 298 22.08 -6.54 -6.07
CA ILE A 298 22.94 -6.04 -5.00
C ILE A 298 22.32 -4.77 -4.38
N HIS A 299 22.26 -4.75 -3.04
CA HIS A 299 21.63 -3.71 -2.22
C HIS A 299 20.09 -3.69 -2.20
N ASP A 300 19.41 -4.57 -2.93
CA ASP A 300 17.97 -4.76 -2.75
C ASP A 300 17.72 -5.60 -1.49
N ARG A 301 16.51 -5.46 -0.94
CA ARG A 301 16.03 -6.28 0.17
C ARG A 301 14.80 -7.05 -0.31
N LEU A 302 14.75 -8.33 0.03
CA LEU A 302 13.56 -9.15 -0.15
C LEU A 302 13.09 -9.66 1.21
N LEU A 303 11.78 -9.61 1.45
CA LEU A 303 11.17 -10.05 2.69
C LEU A 303 10.27 -11.25 2.41
N PHE A 304 10.46 -12.31 3.19
CA PHE A 304 9.62 -13.49 3.14
C PHE A 304 8.89 -13.68 4.47
N TYR A 305 7.64 -14.09 4.38
CA TYR A 305 6.77 -14.44 5.50
C TYR A 305 6.41 -15.91 5.41
N ALA A 306 6.49 -16.62 6.54
CA ALA A 306 5.94 -17.95 6.70
C ALA A 306 4.72 -17.88 7.61
N ILE A 307 3.58 -18.36 7.12
CA ILE A 307 2.35 -18.53 7.90
C ILE A 307 2.30 -20.00 8.33
N LEU A 308 2.26 -20.21 9.64
CA LEU A 308 2.41 -21.52 10.27
C LEU A 308 1.08 -22.00 10.83
N ASP A 309 0.90 -23.31 10.91
CA ASP A 309 -0.19 -23.91 11.68
C ASP A 309 0.10 -23.81 13.19
N GLU A 310 -0.82 -23.24 13.97
CA GLU A 310 -0.69 -23.04 15.43
C GLU A 310 -0.66 -24.36 16.22
N SER A 311 -0.90 -25.50 15.57
CA SER A 311 -1.04 -26.81 16.22
C SER A 311 0.25 -27.41 16.81
N MET A 312 1.45 -26.86 16.52
CA MET A 312 2.73 -27.38 17.04
C MET A 312 3.66 -26.31 17.64
N PRO A 313 4.40 -26.62 18.72
CA PRO A 313 5.41 -25.72 19.29
C PRO A 313 6.60 -25.52 18.32
N PHE A 314 7.22 -24.34 18.36
CA PHE A 314 8.34 -24.00 17.47
C PHE A 314 9.65 -24.50 18.04
N ASP A 315 10.44 -25.19 17.21
CA ASP A 315 11.72 -25.78 17.59
C ASP A 315 12.90 -24.82 17.32
N HIS A 316 13.90 -24.84 18.20
CA HIS A 316 15.07 -23.96 18.16
C HIS A 316 16.12 -24.34 17.11
N GLU A 317 16.04 -25.52 16.50
CA GLU A 317 16.93 -25.95 15.39
C GLU A 317 16.47 -25.50 14.00
N THR A 318 15.53 -24.57 13.94
CA THR A 318 14.92 -24.13 12.69
C THR A 318 15.88 -23.31 11.83
N THR A 319 16.01 -23.70 10.56
CA THR A 319 16.80 -22.96 9.56
C THR A 319 15.96 -22.56 8.34
N VAL A 320 16.38 -21.48 7.71
CA VAL A 320 15.85 -21.00 6.44
C VAL A 320 16.95 -21.13 5.40
N GLU A 321 16.68 -21.91 4.36
CA GLU A 321 17.60 -22.06 3.24
C GLU A 321 17.17 -21.13 2.11
N LEU A 322 18.08 -20.28 1.66
CA LEU A 322 17.91 -19.49 0.46
C LEU A 322 18.50 -20.26 -0.71
N LEU A 323 17.67 -20.58 -1.69
CA LEU A 323 18.07 -21.26 -2.91
C LEU A 323 17.86 -20.33 -4.10
N ALA A 324 18.69 -20.48 -5.13
CA ALA A 324 18.54 -19.81 -6.41
C ALA A 324 18.92 -20.75 -7.53
N ASP A 325 18.20 -20.66 -8.65
CA ASP A 325 18.42 -21.46 -9.86
C ASP A 325 18.58 -22.97 -9.61
N MET A 326 19.02 -23.71 -10.63
CA MET A 326 19.25 -25.17 -10.65
C MET A 326 20.38 -25.65 -9.71
N HIS A 327 20.72 -24.89 -8.68
CA HIS A 327 21.73 -25.29 -7.70
C HIS A 327 21.09 -26.24 -6.67
N GLU A 328 21.61 -27.48 -6.60
CA GLU A 328 21.18 -28.46 -5.59
C GLU A 328 21.58 -28.05 -4.16
N GLN A 329 22.48 -27.09 -4.01
CA GLN A 329 22.98 -26.58 -2.72
C GLN A 329 22.42 -25.17 -2.44
N PRO A 330 22.08 -24.85 -1.18
CA PRO A 330 21.58 -23.53 -0.82
C PRO A 330 22.68 -22.47 -1.01
N LEU A 331 22.28 -21.30 -1.52
CA LEU A 331 23.16 -20.13 -1.58
C LEU A 331 23.58 -19.64 -0.19
N SER A 332 22.65 -19.76 0.76
CA SER A 332 22.87 -19.38 2.15
C SER A 332 21.89 -20.13 3.05
N VAL A 333 22.33 -20.41 4.27
CA VAL A 333 21.49 -20.98 5.33
C VAL A 333 21.50 -20.03 6.50
N ALA A 334 20.34 -19.52 6.87
CA ALA A 334 20.15 -18.66 8.03
C ALA A 334 19.47 -19.44 9.17
N ARG A 335 19.84 -19.15 10.41
CA ARG A 335 19.07 -19.60 11.58
C ARG A 335 17.90 -18.65 11.82
N VAL A 336 16.79 -19.20 12.30
CA VAL A 336 15.63 -18.39 12.68
C VAL A 336 15.76 -17.99 14.14
N ASP A 337 16.02 -16.71 14.37
CA ASP A 337 16.09 -16.14 15.70
C ASP A 337 14.78 -15.40 16.08
N HIS A 338 14.63 -15.06 17.36
CA HIS A 338 13.55 -14.21 17.88
C HIS A 338 12.10 -14.69 17.63
N VAL A 339 11.92 -15.99 17.37
CA VAL A 339 10.65 -16.64 17.01
C VAL A 339 9.50 -16.24 17.95
N SER A 340 9.68 -16.36 19.27
CA SER A 340 8.60 -16.07 20.23
C SER A 340 8.10 -14.62 20.14
N SER A 341 9.01 -13.69 19.85
CA SER A 341 8.65 -12.28 19.65
C SER A 341 7.97 -12.03 18.30
N ALA A 342 8.28 -12.83 17.29
CA ALA A 342 7.66 -12.75 15.97
C ALA A 342 6.23 -13.30 15.97
N LEU A 343 6.00 -14.46 16.61
CA LEU A 343 4.67 -15.09 16.72
C LEU A 343 3.66 -14.24 17.50
N THR A 344 4.14 -13.38 18.40
CA THR A 344 3.31 -12.46 19.17
C THR A 344 3.18 -11.07 18.53
N SER A 345 3.93 -10.80 17.45
CA SER A 345 3.97 -9.50 16.78
C SER A 345 2.77 -9.30 15.85
N GLN A 346 1.83 -8.44 16.25
CA GLN A 346 0.72 -8.01 15.40
C GLN A 346 1.20 -7.31 14.12
N THR A 347 2.30 -6.57 14.22
CA THR A 347 2.88 -5.84 13.11
C THR A 347 3.31 -6.79 11.99
N LEU A 348 4.02 -7.87 12.34
CA LEU A 348 4.48 -8.87 11.35
C LEU A 348 3.31 -9.65 10.76
N VAL A 349 2.32 -10.02 11.58
CA VAL A 349 1.10 -10.71 11.09
C VAL A 349 0.37 -9.85 10.06
N ARG A 350 0.18 -8.55 10.32
CA ARG A 350 -0.50 -7.65 9.39
C ARG A 350 0.28 -7.45 8.09
N LEU A 351 1.61 -7.35 8.16
CA LEU A 351 2.43 -7.21 6.95
C LEU A 351 2.46 -8.52 6.14
N ALA A 352 2.51 -9.68 6.80
CA ALA A 352 2.38 -10.97 6.14
C ALA A 352 1.02 -11.12 5.45
N ALA A 353 -0.07 -10.76 6.14
CA ALA A 353 -1.43 -10.77 5.59
C ALA A 353 -1.56 -9.82 4.39
N LYS A 354 -1.04 -8.59 4.50
CA LYS A 354 -0.98 -7.62 3.40
C LYS A 354 -0.24 -8.19 2.19
N THR A 355 0.92 -8.80 2.39
CA THR A 355 1.72 -9.36 1.28
C THR A 355 1.00 -10.55 0.63
N LEU A 356 0.37 -11.41 1.44
CA LEU A 356 -0.45 -12.52 0.95
C LEU A 356 -1.65 -12.03 0.15
N LEU A 357 -2.35 -11.00 0.63
CA LEU A 357 -3.45 -10.32 -0.07
C LEU A 357 -3.01 -9.84 -1.45
N GLN A 358 -1.88 -9.13 -1.50
CA GLN A 358 -1.33 -8.62 -2.76
C GLN A 358 -1.04 -9.74 -3.74
N GLU A 359 -0.42 -10.84 -3.29
CA GLU A 359 -0.13 -11.98 -4.16
C GLU A 359 -1.42 -12.66 -4.66
N LEU A 360 -2.42 -12.84 -3.78
CA LEU A 360 -3.66 -13.53 -4.13
C LEU A 360 -4.58 -12.69 -5.01
N LEU A 361 -4.50 -11.36 -4.95
CA LEU A 361 -5.15 -10.46 -5.92
C LEU A 361 -4.62 -10.68 -7.35
N HIS A 362 -3.39 -11.16 -7.51
CA HIS A 362 -2.78 -11.47 -8.80
C HIS A 362 -3.09 -12.89 -9.30
N THR A 363 -3.59 -13.80 -8.45
CA THR A 363 -3.91 -15.19 -8.81
C THR A 363 -5.41 -15.42 -9.01
N SER A 364 -5.79 -16.13 -10.07
CA SER A 364 -7.19 -16.53 -10.34
C SER A 364 -7.71 -17.65 -9.41
N GLU A 365 -6.97 -18.03 -8.37
CA GLU A 365 -7.36 -19.14 -7.49
C GLU A 365 -8.58 -18.76 -6.63
N PRO A 366 -9.70 -19.51 -6.71
CA PRO A 366 -10.95 -19.16 -6.00
C PRO A 366 -10.89 -19.42 -4.48
N ILE A 367 -9.81 -20.04 -3.99
CA ILE A 367 -9.67 -20.43 -2.59
C ILE A 367 -8.63 -19.53 -1.93
N ALA A 368 -9.13 -18.53 -1.19
CA ALA A 368 -8.52 -17.98 0.03
C ALA A 368 -9.20 -16.67 0.49
N ARG A 369 -10.09 -16.03 -0.28
CA ARG A 369 -10.68 -14.73 0.12
C ARG A 369 -11.28 -14.71 1.53
N GLU A 370 -12.02 -15.75 1.92
CA GLU A 370 -12.58 -15.85 3.28
C GLU A 370 -11.51 -16.04 4.37
N HIS A 371 -10.53 -16.91 4.17
CA HIS A 371 -9.41 -17.12 5.11
C HIS A 371 -8.52 -15.88 5.25
N ILE A 372 -8.37 -15.11 4.17
CA ILE A 372 -7.56 -13.89 4.19
C ILE A 372 -8.29 -12.76 4.92
N VAL A 373 -9.57 -12.55 4.64
CA VAL A 373 -10.40 -11.59 5.38
C VAL A 373 -10.38 -11.96 6.86
N ASP A 374 -10.48 -13.25 7.18
CA ASP A 374 -10.34 -13.74 8.55
C ASP A 374 -8.94 -13.50 9.13
N LEU A 375 -7.84 -13.62 8.37
CA LEU A 375 -6.48 -13.24 8.81
C LEU A 375 -6.32 -11.71 9.03
N SER A 376 -6.97 -10.88 8.21
CA SER A 376 -7.02 -9.42 8.38
C SER A 376 -7.90 -9.00 9.57
N LEU A 377 -8.94 -9.78 9.91
CA LEU A 377 -9.92 -9.49 10.95
C LEU A 377 -9.67 -10.18 12.30
N LYS A 378 -8.96 -11.32 12.33
CA LYS A 378 -8.65 -12.12 13.53
C LYS A 378 -7.65 -11.38 14.40
N ARG A 379 -8.17 -10.43 15.19
CA ARG A 379 -7.86 -10.20 16.62
C ARG A 379 -8.63 -9.01 17.22
N LYS A 380 -9.76 -8.58 16.64
CA LYS A 380 -10.75 -7.70 17.32
C LYS A 380 -11.80 -8.55 18.06
N ARG A 381 -11.47 -9.14 19.21
CA ARG A 381 -12.50 -9.59 20.18
C ARG A 381 -12.11 -9.21 21.61
N GLY A 382 -12.37 -7.95 21.94
CA GLY A 382 -12.59 -7.46 23.30
C GLY A 382 -13.95 -6.77 23.34
N LYS A 383 -14.84 -7.19 24.25
CA LYS A 383 -16.22 -6.70 24.41
C LYS A 383 -16.29 -5.21 24.80
N SER A 384 -17.23 -4.47 24.22
CA SER A 384 -18.13 -3.53 24.95
C SER A 384 -19.20 -2.94 24.00
N GLU A 385 -20.26 -2.40 24.62
CA GLU A 385 -21.62 -2.20 24.11
C GLU A 385 -21.83 -0.97 23.21
N GLN A 386 -22.96 -1.01 22.45
CA GLN A 386 -23.67 0.08 21.76
C GLN A 386 -22.84 1.29 21.27
N ASN A 387 -22.10 1.12 20.17
CA ASN A 387 -21.63 2.21 19.33
C ASN A 387 -22.11 2.00 17.87
N GLN A 388 -22.40 3.09 17.16
CA GLN A 388 -22.79 3.05 15.75
C GLN A 388 -21.64 2.46 14.90
N LYS A 389 -21.99 1.50 14.02
CA LYS A 389 -21.08 0.58 13.32
C LYS A 389 -20.84 1.04 11.88
N TYR A 390 -19.60 1.04 11.37
CA TYR A 390 -19.30 1.56 10.02
C TYR A 390 -18.08 0.89 9.37
N GLU A 391 -18.02 0.81 8.04
CA GLU A 391 -17.23 -0.20 7.31
C GLU A 391 -15.93 0.32 6.63
N MET A 392 -14.87 -0.49 6.55
CA MET A 392 -13.64 -0.25 5.76
C MET A 392 -13.54 -1.20 4.58
N LYS A 393 -12.84 -0.76 3.53
CA LYS A 393 -12.61 -1.44 2.26
C LYS A 393 -11.14 -1.89 2.18
N GLU A 394 -10.88 -3.17 1.91
CA GLU A 394 -9.57 -3.66 1.44
C GLU A 394 -9.46 -3.56 -0.09
#